data_AF-A0A351SC48-F1
#
_entry.id   AF-A0A351SC48-F1
#
_cell.length_a   1.000
_cell.length_b   1.000
_cell.length_c   1.000
_cell.angle_alpha   90.00
_cell.angle_beta   90.00
_cell.angle_gamma   90.00
#
_symmetry.space_group_name_H-M   'P 1'
#
loop_
_entity.id
_entity.type
_entity.pdbx_description
1 polymer ?
#
loop_
_entity_poly.entity_id
_entity_poly.type
_entity_poly.pdbx_seq_one_letter_code
_entity_poly.pdbx_strand_id
1 'polypeptide(L)'
;HQAASLVKNAPRARAPEPPARKPSLQKDPPERLTDFMNDTAFAKKAVSTHEAFEASPSGEKPARQEMLIQDLQHELKSLRGLMESQFSIFEWEGAARRHPVRVNLLNRLSDLGLDIDLAKQIVGQVNEERDPERAWRMALEILSRQLPVMDDEILNYGGVVALVGSTGVGKTTTVAKLAARYAMTHGQRNVAIVTTDNYRIGAHEQLLHYARILGVPMQTADNNEQLGRVLAGLMDRKLVLIDTAGMSQRDLRLSEQFATLKGSSPLIKSYLVMSATTDLNALDETVKA
;
A
#
# COMPACT_ATOMS: atom_id res chain seq x y z
N HIS A 1 -13.07 -61.45 -22.06
CA HIS A 1 -14.55 -61.28 -22.09
C HIS A 1 -15.10 -61.74 -20.75
N GLN A 2 -16.12 -61.04 -20.23
CA GLN A 2 -16.64 -61.16 -18.85
C GLN A 2 -15.60 -60.70 -17.80
N ALA A 3 -15.95 -60.02 -16.71
CA ALA A 3 -17.28 -59.71 -16.19
C ALA A 3 -17.63 -58.21 -16.26
N ALA A 4 -18.86 -57.91 -16.69
CA ALA A 4 -19.48 -56.60 -16.54
C ALA A 4 -20.91 -56.80 -16.01
N SER A 5 -21.09 -56.64 -14.70
CA SER A 5 -22.39 -56.41 -14.01
C SER A 5 -22.12 -56.24 -12.50
N LEU A 6 -23.10 -55.73 -11.75
CA LEU A 6 -23.02 -55.40 -10.31
C LEU A 6 -22.05 -54.22 -10.03
N VAL A 7 -22.49 -52.96 -9.99
CA VAL A 7 -23.41 -52.41 -8.98
C VAL A 7 -24.39 -51.42 -9.62
N LYS A 8 -25.70 -51.71 -9.52
CA LYS A 8 -26.78 -50.71 -9.56
C LYS A 8 -27.29 -50.55 -8.12
N ASN A 9 -27.81 -49.36 -7.81
CA ASN A 9 -28.34 -48.92 -6.50
C ASN A 9 -27.31 -48.37 -5.51
N ALA A 10 -26.88 -47.13 -5.76
CA ALA A 10 -26.57 -46.17 -4.71
C ALA A 10 -27.54 -44.98 -4.85
N PRO A 11 -28.12 -44.43 -3.76
CA PRO A 11 -29.07 -43.33 -3.86
C PRO A 11 -28.38 -42.05 -4.37
N ARG A 12 -29.02 -41.35 -5.31
CA ARG A 12 -28.55 -40.03 -5.76
C ARG A 12 -28.58 -39.06 -4.57
N ALA A 13 -27.41 -38.59 -4.15
CA ALA A 13 -27.32 -37.44 -3.25
C ALA A 13 -28.00 -36.24 -3.94
N ARG A 14 -28.95 -35.61 -3.25
CA ARG A 14 -29.53 -34.34 -3.71
C ARG A 14 -28.41 -33.29 -3.71
N ALA A 15 -28.22 -32.59 -4.83
CA ALA A 15 -27.48 -31.34 -4.82
C ALA A 15 -28.19 -30.35 -3.88
N PRO A 16 -27.46 -29.52 -3.11
CA PRO A 16 -28.08 -28.51 -2.27
C PRO A 16 -28.87 -27.51 -3.12
N GLU A 17 -30.12 -27.26 -2.76
CA GLU A 17 -30.96 -26.26 -3.43
C GLU A 17 -30.34 -24.86 -3.23
N PRO A 18 -30.33 -24.01 -4.27
CA PRO A 18 -29.87 -22.63 -4.13
C PRO A 18 -30.82 -21.86 -3.18
N PRO A 19 -30.30 -21.07 -2.23
CA PRO A 19 -31.15 -20.36 -1.28
C PRO A 19 -32.09 -19.38 -2.00
N ALA A 20 -33.33 -19.30 -1.51
CA ALA A 20 -34.41 -18.57 -2.14
C ALA A 20 -34.05 -17.10 -2.46
N ARG A 21 -34.44 -16.64 -3.66
CA ARG A 21 -34.30 -15.24 -4.08
C ARG A 21 -35.04 -14.33 -3.09
N LYS A 22 -34.29 -13.48 -2.38
CA LYS A 22 -34.86 -12.36 -1.62
C LYS A 22 -35.43 -11.31 -2.59
N PRO A 23 -36.42 -10.50 -2.19
CA PRO A 23 -37.04 -9.51 -3.07
C PRO A 23 -36.04 -8.50 -3.63
N SER A 24 -36.27 -8.07 -4.86
CA SER A 24 -35.47 -7.05 -5.54
C SER A 24 -35.64 -5.68 -4.88
N LEU A 25 -34.68 -5.27 -4.07
CA LEU A 25 -34.51 -3.87 -3.69
C LEU A 25 -33.99 -3.11 -4.90
N GLN A 26 -34.82 -2.24 -5.48
CA GLN A 26 -34.33 -1.14 -6.30
C GLN A 26 -33.36 -0.32 -5.45
N LYS A 27 -32.14 -0.14 -5.96
CA LYS A 27 -31.21 0.85 -5.41
C LYS A 27 -31.43 2.14 -6.17
N ASP A 28 -32.24 3.02 -5.60
CA ASP A 28 -32.21 4.42 -6.00
C ASP A 28 -30.80 4.99 -5.74
N PRO A 29 -30.29 5.90 -6.58
CA PRO A 29 -28.97 6.49 -6.38
C PRO A 29 -28.96 7.34 -5.10
N PRO A 30 -27.81 7.46 -4.40
CA PRO A 30 -27.72 8.30 -3.22
C PRO A 30 -27.83 9.79 -3.60
N GLU A 31 -29.01 10.39 -3.36
CA GLU A 31 -29.20 11.84 -3.36
C GLU A 31 -28.38 12.49 -2.23
N ARG A 32 -27.10 12.81 -2.49
CA ARG A 32 -26.30 13.74 -1.69
C ARG A 32 -25.29 14.50 -2.54
N LEU A 33 -25.76 15.55 -3.21
CA LEU A 33 -24.91 16.61 -3.77
C LEU A 33 -25.63 17.98 -3.84
N THR A 34 -26.68 18.17 -3.03
CA THR A 34 -27.51 19.40 -2.98
C THR A 34 -27.52 20.12 -1.63
N ASP A 35 -27.02 19.49 -0.56
CA ASP A 35 -27.07 20.03 0.81
C ASP A 35 -25.95 21.04 1.14
N PHE A 36 -25.09 21.40 0.17
CA PHE A 36 -23.94 22.29 0.40
C PHE A 36 -24.14 23.75 -0.09
N MET A 37 -25.39 24.16 -0.35
CA MET A 37 -25.69 25.47 -0.96
C MET A 37 -26.68 26.37 -0.19
N ASN A 38 -27.19 25.97 0.98
CA ASN A 38 -28.31 26.68 1.63
C ASN A 38 -28.06 27.30 3.02
N ASP A 39 -26.84 27.24 3.57
CA ASP A 39 -26.54 27.76 4.91
C ASP A 39 -25.76 29.09 4.92
N THR A 40 -26.39 30.15 4.40
CA THR A 40 -25.98 31.54 4.62
C THR A 40 -27.10 32.36 5.28
N ALA A 41 -27.56 31.90 6.45
CA ALA A 41 -28.73 32.46 7.14
C ALA A 41 -28.54 32.72 8.65
N PHE A 42 -27.32 32.88 9.17
CA PHE A 42 -27.07 33.25 10.58
C PHE A 42 -25.96 34.30 10.75
N ALA A 43 -26.34 35.58 10.82
CA ALA A 43 -25.70 36.63 11.67
C ALA A 43 -26.32 38.05 11.45
N LYS A 44 -27.62 38.23 11.69
CA LYS A 44 -28.23 39.57 11.86
C LYS A 44 -28.69 39.78 13.31
N LYS A 45 -27.84 40.35 14.17
CA LYS A 45 -28.22 41.30 15.25
C LYS A 45 -27.04 41.71 16.16
N ALA A 46 -26.63 42.98 16.04
CA ALA A 46 -25.99 43.86 17.04
C ALA A 46 -25.23 44.96 16.27
N VAL A 47 -25.35 46.27 16.51
CA VAL A 47 -26.27 47.14 17.29
C VAL A 47 -26.38 48.44 16.49
N SER A 48 -27.51 49.17 16.59
CA SER A 48 -27.63 50.53 16.03
C SER A 48 -27.45 51.61 17.11
N THR A 49 -26.68 52.67 16.83
CA THR A 49 -26.91 54.02 17.36
C THR A 49 -26.18 55.09 16.52
N HIS A 50 -26.62 56.34 16.66
CA HIS A 50 -26.29 57.49 15.82
C HIS A 50 -25.07 58.32 16.29
N GLU A 51 -24.57 59.12 15.34
CA GLU A 51 -24.06 60.50 15.47
C GLU A 51 -22.62 60.86 15.89
N ALA A 52 -22.12 61.83 15.11
CA ALA A 52 -20.89 62.62 15.09
C ALA A 52 -20.12 62.94 16.39
N PHE A 53 -18.78 62.89 16.32
CA PHE A 53 -17.93 64.08 16.53
C PHE A 53 -16.49 63.90 15.96
N GLU A 54 -15.64 64.90 16.19
CA GLU A 54 -14.37 65.23 15.50
C GLU A 54 -13.10 64.42 15.88
N ALA A 55 -12.08 64.56 15.02
CA ALA A 55 -10.63 64.62 15.28
C ALA A 55 -9.85 63.47 16.00
N SER A 56 -8.82 63.01 15.27
CA SER A 56 -7.61 62.22 15.60
C SER A 56 -6.84 62.56 16.90
N PRO A 57 -5.77 61.81 17.29
CA PRO A 57 -5.48 60.36 17.10
C PRO A 57 -4.90 59.64 18.36
N SER A 58 -5.03 58.32 18.47
CA SER A 58 -4.07 57.45 19.20
C SER A 58 -4.29 55.96 18.85
N GLY A 59 -3.23 55.14 18.88
CA GLY A 59 -3.17 53.90 18.09
C GLY A 59 -3.29 52.57 18.83
N GLU A 60 -3.92 51.61 18.16
CA GLU A 60 -3.77 50.14 18.25
C GLU A 60 -4.14 49.52 16.88
N LYS A 61 -3.59 48.41 16.38
CA LYS A 61 -2.45 47.53 16.75
C LYS A 61 -2.04 46.79 15.45
N PRO A 62 -0.75 46.53 15.16
CA PRO A 62 -0.32 45.92 13.88
C PRO A 62 -0.97 44.55 13.60
N ALA A 63 -1.20 43.75 14.65
CA ALA A 63 -1.79 42.41 14.56
C ALA A 63 -3.16 42.35 13.84
N ARG A 64 -3.97 43.42 13.89
CA ARG A 64 -5.30 43.43 13.24
C ARG A 64 -5.20 43.62 11.72
N GLN A 65 -4.15 44.30 11.27
CA GLN A 65 -3.85 44.50 9.86
C GLN A 65 -3.16 43.27 9.28
N GLU A 66 -2.32 42.60 10.08
CA GLU A 66 -1.69 41.31 9.75
C GLU A 66 -2.72 40.18 9.59
N MET A 67 -3.71 40.07 10.49
CA MET A 67 -4.82 39.12 10.32
C MET A 67 -5.61 39.39 9.04
N LEU A 68 -5.99 40.65 8.76
CA LEU A 68 -6.71 40.99 7.54
C LEU A 68 -5.93 40.63 6.26
N ILE A 69 -4.60 40.80 6.27
CA ILE A 69 -3.73 40.44 5.15
C ILE A 69 -3.61 38.92 5.04
N GLN A 70 -3.55 38.18 6.14
CA GLN A 70 -3.54 36.71 6.14
C GLN A 70 -4.85 36.13 5.63
N ASP A 71 -6.00 36.67 6.06
CA ASP A 71 -7.32 36.24 5.58
C ASP A 71 -7.46 36.49 4.08
N LEU A 72 -7.09 37.69 3.60
CA LEU A 72 -7.09 38.02 2.17
C LEU A 72 -6.13 37.14 1.36
N GLN A 73 -4.95 36.82 1.89
CA GLN A 73 -4.01 35.88 1.27
C GLN A 73 -4.58 34.46 1.23
N HIS A 74 -5.29 34.03 2.25
CA HIS A 74 -5.91 32.71 2.30
C HIS A 74 -7.09 32.62 1.31
N GLU A 75 -7.86 33.69 1.17
CA GLU A 75 -8.97 33.80 0.22
C GLU A 75 -8.48 33.87 -1.23
N LEU A 76 -7.41 34.65 -1.51
CA LEU A 76 -6.72 34.64 -2.81
C LEU A 76 -6.08 33.29 -3.14
N LYS A 77 -5.56 32.56 -2.14
CA LYS A 77 -5.03 31.20 -2.32
C LYS A 77 -6.13 30.19 -2.62
N SER A 78 -7.29 30.31 -1.96
CA SER A 78 -8.47 29.50 -2.24
C SER A 78 -9.04 29.79 -3.64
N LEU A 79 -9.16 31.07 -4.03
CA LEU A 79 -9.58 31.46 -5.38
C LEU A 79 -8.59 30.97 -6.44
N ARG A 80 -7.28 31.08 -6.18
CA ARG A 80 -6.26 30.53 -7.07
C ARG A 80 -6.37 29.01 -7.22
N GLY A 81 -6.56 28.25 -6.14
CA GLY A 81 -6.79 26.81 -6.21
C GLY A 81 -8.09 26.43 -6.93
N LEU A 82 -9.15 27.23 -6.77
CA LEU A 82 -10.40 27.04 -7.52
C LEU A 82 -10.22 27.35 -9.01
N MET A 83 -9.45 28.39 -9.36
CA MET A 83 -9.12 28.69 -10.75
C MET A 83 -8.19 27.64 -11.37
N GLU A 84 -7.16 27.17 -10.65
CA GLU A 84 -6.27 26.08 -11.09
C GLU A 84 -7.05 24.76 -11.32
N SER A 85 -8.07 24.47 -10.50
CA SER A 85 -8.96 23.31 -10.71
C SER A 85 -9.97 23.51 -11.86
N GLN A 86 -10.45 24.72 -12.14
CA GLN A 86 -11.32 24.99 -13.30
C GLN A 86 -10.53 25.05 -14.62
N PHE A 87 -9.32 25.62 -14.64
CA PHE A 87 -8.47 25.64 -15.84
C PHE A 87 -8.00 24.25 -16.23
N SER A 88 -7.63 23.41 -15.26
CA SER A 88 -7.29 22.01 -15.54
C SER A 88 -8.46 21.24 -16.15
N ILE A 89 -9.72 21.48 -15.72
CA ILE A 89 -10.92 20.89 -16.36
C ILE A 89 -11.08 21.38 -17.82
N PHE A 90 -10.89 22.67 -18.10
CA PHE A 90 -11.07 23.22 -19.45
C PHE A 90 -9.99 22.79 -20.45
N GLU A 91 -8.72 22.72 -20.01
CA GLU A 91 -7.65 22.11 -20.80
C GLU A 91 -7.89 20.62 -21.03
N TRP A 92 -8.45 19.91 -20.05
CA TRP A 92 -8.76 18.49 -20.12
C TRP A 92 -9.92 18.18 -21.08
N GLU A 93 -11.01 18.97 -21.11
CA GLU A 93 -12.05 18.83 -22.14
C GLU A 93 -11.51 19.09 -23.56
N GLY A 94 -10.68 20.11 -23.71
CA GLY A 94 -10.03 20.46 -24.97
C GLY A 94 -9.03 19.39 -25.45
N ALA A 95 -8.36 18.71 -24.52
CA ALA A 95 -7.44 17.60 -24.79
C ALA A 95 -8.17 16.28 -25.03
N ALA A 96 -9.24 15.97 -24.30
CA ALA A 96 -10.04 14.75 -24.45
C ALA A 96 -10.67 14.65 -25.84
N ARG A 97 -11.11 15.77 -26.42
CA ARG A 97 -11.63 15.82 -27.80
C ARG A 97 -10.54 15.66 -28.86
N ARG A 98 -9.29 16.04 -28.57
CA ARG A 98 -8.15 15.96 -29.51
C ARG A 98 -7.42 14.61 -29.44
N HIS A 99 -7.28 14.04 -28.25
CA HIS A 99 -6.53 12.81 -27.99
C HIS A 99 -7.31 11.88 -27.04
N PRO A 100 -8.49 11.35 -27.45
CA PRO A 100 -9.34 10.53 -26.58
C PRO A 100 -8.64 9.28 -26.05
N VAL A 101 -7.73 8.68 -26.84
CA VAL A 101 -6.90 7.54 -26.41
C VAL A 101 -6.00 7.92 -25.22
N ARG A 102 -5.35 9.09 -25.26
CA ARG A 102 -4.42 9.52 -24.20
C ARG A 102 -5.16 9.78 -22.88
N VAL A 103 -6.34 10.38 -22.94
CA VAL A 103 -7.19 10.56 -21.75
C VAL A 103 -7.72 9.22 -21.23
N ASN A 104 -8.09 8.28 -22.11
CA ASN A 104 -8.45 6.93 -21.70
C ASN A 104 -7.31 6.19 -20.97
N LEU A 105 -6.07 6.32 -21.46
CA LEU A 105 -4.91 5.75 -20.79
C LEU A 105 -4.63 6.39 -19.43
N LEU A 106 -4.67 7.73 -19.33
CA LEU A 106 -4.48 8.44 -18.06
C LEU A 106 -5.47 7.96 -17.01
N ASN A 107 -6.77 7.91 -17.36
CA ASN A 107 -7.80 7.41 -16.46
C ASN A 107 -7.54 5.96 -16.04
N ARG A 108 -7.25 5.04 -16.98
CA ARG A 108 -6.93 3.63 -16.67
C ARG A 108 -5.69 3.47 -15.77
N LEU A 109 -4.67 4.31 -15.91
CA LEU A 109 -3.48 4.26 -15.07
C LEU A 109 -3.76 4.82 -13.67
N SER A 110 -4.53 5.90 -13.56
CA SER A 110 -4.98 6.43 -12.26
C SER A 110 -5.95 5.48 -11.55
N ASP A 111 -6.81 4.76 -12.27
CA ASP A 111 -7.70 3.71 -11.72
C ASP A 111 -6.90 2.52 -11.14
N LEU A 112 -5.67 2.29 -11.61
CA LEU A 112 -4.72 1.33 -11.01
C LEU A 112 -3.98 1.89 -9.78
N GLY A 113 -4.22 3.15 -9.40
CA GLY A 113 -3.53 3.81 -8.29
C GLY A 113 -2.13 4.33 -8.63
N LEU A 114 -1.78 4.48 -9.91
CA LEU A 114 -0.52 5.15 -10.28
C LEU A 114 -0.64 6.67 -10.05
N ASP A 115 0.45 7.26 -9.56
CA ASP A 115 0.59 8.70 -9.50
C ASP A 115 0.41 9.36 -10.89
N ILE A 116 -0.15 10.57 -10.89
CA ILE A 116 -0.53 11.30 -12.09
C ILE A 116 0.66 11.69 -12.97
N ASP A 117 1.84 11.96 -12.40
CA ASP A 117 3.02 12.34 -13.17
C ASP A 117 3.72 11.10 -13.76
N LEU A 118 3.72 9.97 -13.04
CA LEU A 118 4.11 8.68 -13.62
C LEU A 118 3.15 8.26 -14.76
N ALA A 119 1.84 8.44 -14.58
CA ALA A 119 0.85 8.16 -15.63
C ALA A 119 1.07 9.04 -16.87
N LYS A 120 1.33 10.35 -16.70
CA LYS A 120 1.71 11.26 -17.79
C LYS A 120 3.01 10.83 -18.47
N GLN A 121 4.03 10.40 -17.73
CA GLN A 121 5.29 9.91 -18.29
C GLN A 121 5.06 8.71 -19.21
N ILE A 122 4.26 7.73 -18.78
CA ILE A 122 3.94 6.53 -19.57
C ILE A 122 3.14 6.92 -20.83
N VAL A 123 2.09 7.73 -20.68
CA VAL A 123 1.25 8.21 -21.80
C VAL A 123 2.01 9.17 -22.74
N GLY A 124 3.09 9.79 -22.26
CA GLY A 124 4.05 10.56 -23.04
C GLY A 124 4.86 9.69 -24.02
N GLN A 125 5.16 8.44 -23.64
CA GLN A 125 5.99 7.50 -24.39
C GLN A 125 5.19 6.56 -25.32
N VAL A 126 3.87 6.49 -25.17
CA VAL A 126 3.01 5.79 -26.14
C VAL A 126 2.93 6.63 -27.42
N ASN A 127 3.32 6.03 -28.56
CA ASN A 127 3.20 6.61 -29.90
C ASN A 127 1.75 7.00 -30.23
N GLU A 128 1.50 7.71 -31.34
CA GLU A 128 0.16 8.08 -31.81
C GLU A 128 -0.68 6.88 -32.32
N GLU A 129 -1.00 5.96 -31.41
CA GLU A 129 -1.93 4.86 -31.61
C GLU A 129 -3.38 5.33 -31.43
N ARG A 130 -4.26 4.86 -32.31
CA ARG A 130 -5.68 5.22 -32.37
C ARG A 130 -6.58 4.14 -31.75
N ASP A 131 -6.09 2.90 -31.65
CA ASP A 131 -6.77 1.79 -30.99
C ASP A 131 -6.47 1.79 -29.47
N PRO A 132 -7.47 2.04 -28.59
CA PRO A 132 -7.27 2.09 -27.15
C PRO A 132 -6.64 0.82 -26.56
N GLU A 133 -6.95 -0.37 -27.10
CA GLU A 133 -6.46 -1.64 -26.56
C GLU A 133 -5.05 -2.00 -27.05
N ARG A 134 -4.58 -1.38 -28.14
CA ARG A 134 -3.15 -1.39 -28.50
C ARG A 134 -2.37 -0.41 -27.64
N ALA A 135 -2.87 0.82 -27.54
CA ALA A 135 -2.27 1.87 -26.72
C ALA A 135 -2.13 1.44 -25.25
N TRP A 136 -3.13 0.71 -24.72
CA TRP A 136 -3.09 0.15 -23.36
C TRP A 136 -2.00 -0.91 -23.19
N ARG A 137 -1.86 -1.85 -24.13
CA ARG A 137 -0.77 -2.84 -24.10
C ARG A 137 0.60 -2.19 -24.21
N MET A 138 0.75 -1.16 -25.03
CA MET A 138 2.00 -0.38 -25.12
C MET A 138 2.31 0.33 -23.80
N ALA A 139 1.32 0.95 -23.14
CA ALA A 139 1.49 1.58 -21.83
C ALA A 139 1.94 0.58 -20.76
N LEU A 140 1.34 -0.62 -20.72
CA LEU A 140 1.75 -1.70 -19.81
C LEU A 140 3.15 -2.25 -20.12
N GLU A 141 3.52 -2.34 -21.40
CA GLU A 141 4.88 -2.74 -21.79
C GLU A 141 5.94 -1.71 -21.37
N ILE A 142 5.64 -0.42 -21.54
CA ILE A 142 6.50 0.68 -21.07
C ILE A 142 6.66 0.62 -19.55
N LEU A 143 5.55 0.48 -18.79
CA LEU A 143 5.58 0.32 -17.34
C LEU A 143 6.39 -0.91 -16.91
N SER A 144 6.18 -2.06 -17.55
CA SER A 144 6.89 -3.30 -17.24
C SER A 144 8.40 -3.23 -17.51
N ARG A 145 8.84 -2.39 -18.46
CA ARG A 145 10.28 -2.14 -18.71
C ARG A 145 10.88 -1.12 -17.74
N GLN A 146 10.08 -0.23 -17.17
CA GLN A 146 10.52 0.78 -16.19
C GLN A 146 10.54 0.24 -14.76
N LEU A 147 9.84 -0.86 -14.46
CA LEU A 147 9.83 -1.47 -13.14
C LEU A 147 11.11 -2.30 -12.90
N PRO A 148 12.01 -1.91 -11.98
CA PRO A 148 13.17 -2.73 -11.63
C PRO A 148 12.72 -3.98 -10.89
N VAL A 149 13.04 -5.15 -11.43
CA VAL A 149 12.78 -6.45 -10.80
C VAL A 149 14.13 -7.04 -10.38
N MET A 150 14.27 -7.39 -9.10
CA MET A 150 15.44 -8.11 -8.60
C MET A 150 15.37 -9.58 -9.03
N ASP A 151 16.52 -10.15 -9.40
CA ASP A 151 16.65 -11.59 -9.62
C ASP A 151 16.39 -12.41 -8.34
N ASP A 152 16.12 -13.70 -8.51
CA ASP A 152 15.95 -14.70 -7.44
C ASP A 152 17.28 -14.98 -6.65
N GLU A 153 18.14 -13.98 -6.42
CA GLU A 153 19.47 -14.10 -5.76
C GLU A 153 19.42 -14.91 -4.46
N ILE A 154 18.50 -14.54 -3.55
CA ILE A 154 18.33 -15.22 -2.25
C ILE A 154 17.98 -16.70 -2.44
N LEU A 155 17.26 -17.05 -3.50
CA LEU A 155 16.84 -18.40 -3.79
C LEU A 155 17.90 -19.22 -4.52
N ASN A 156 18.79 -18.57 -5.27
CA ASN A 156 19.88 -19.22 -6.00
C ASN A 156 21.15 -19.37 -5.15
N TYR A 157 21.52 -18.32 -4.40
CA TYR A 157 22.80 -18.22 -3.68
C TYR A 157 22.65 -18.29 -2.16
N GLY A 158 21.46 -18.01 -1.61
CA GLY A 158 21.23 -17.94 -0.17
C GLY A 158 21.66 -16.61 0.45
N GLY A 159 22.13 -16.65 1.69
CA GLY A 159 22.51 -15.50 2.51
C GLY A 159 21.75 -15.44 3.84
N VAL A 160 21.96 -14.36 4.60
CA VAL A 160 21.18 -14.06 5.81
C VAL A 160 20.22 -12.93 5.48
N VAL A 161 18.90 -13.17 5.57
CA VAL A 161 17.88 -12.20 5.16
C VAL A 161 16.83 -12.00 6.23
N ALA A 162 16.58 -10.75 6.61
CA ALA A 162 15.51 -10.37 7.53
C ALA A 162 14.34 -9.75 6.78
N LEU A 163 13.12 -10.22 7.04
CA LEU A 163 11.91 -9.58 6.52
C LEU A 163 11.41 -8.54 7.54
N VAL A 164 11.29 -7.28 7.11
CA VAL A 164 10.81 -6.15 7.92
C VAL A 164 9.54 -5.54 7.32
N GLY A 165 8.80 -4.74 8.10
CA GLY A 165 7.54 -4.11 7.69
C GLY A 165 6.44 -4.18 8.74
N SER A 166 5.30 -3.52 8.48
CA SER A 166 4.20 -3.38 9.43
C SER A 166 3.49 -4.70 9.76
N THR A 167 2.62 -4.68 10.77
CA THR A 167 1.86 -5.86 11.21
C THR A 167 0.83 -6.27 10.14
N GLY A 168 0.72 -7.59 9.89
CA GLY A 168 -0.28 -8.14 8.97
C GLY A 168 0.13 -8.25 7.49
N VAL A 169 1.21 -7.59 7.05
CA VAL A 169 1.69 -7.60 5.65
C VAL A 169 2.21 -8.97 5.12
N GLY A 170 2.21 -10.01 5.96
CA GLY A 170 2.53 -11.38 5.55
C GLY A 170 3.97 -11.86 5.76
N LYS A 171 4.83 -11.12 6.48
CA LYS A 171 6.25 -11.48 6.77
C LYS A 171 6.45 -12.97 7.11
N THR A 172 5.83 -13.45 8.19
CA THR A 172 5.92 -14.85 8.65
C THR A 172 5.54 -15.86 7.58
N THR A 173 4.49 -15.58 6.80
CA THR A 173 4.05 -16.40 5.67
C THR A 173 5.05 -16.38 4.51
N THR A 174 5.67 -15.24 4.25
CA THR A 174 6.72 -15.08 3.24
C THR A 174 8.01 -15.80 3.66
N VAL A 175 8.42 -15.75 4.93
CA VAL A 175 9.52 -16.57 5.48
C VAL A 175 9.25 -18.05 5.23
N ALA A 176 8.08 -18.56 5.62
CA ALA A 176 7.72 -19.96 5.41
C ALA A 176 7.74 -20.38 3.92
N LYS A 177 7.25 -19.52 3.02
CA LYS A 177 7.28 -19.76 1.56
C LYS A 177 8.70 -19.76 0.99
N LEU A 178 9.54 -18.81 1.39
CA LEU A 178 10.95 -18.75 0.96
C LEU A 178 11.73 -19.96 1.48
N ALA A 179 11.53 -20.34 2.75
CA ALA A 179 12.13 -21.53 3.34
C ALA A 179 11.75 -22.80 2.57
N ALA A 180 10.45 -22.96 2.26
CA ALA A 180 9.96 -24.08 1.45
C ALA A 180 10.59 -24.11 0.05
N ARG A 181 10.54 -22.99 -0.69
CA ARG A 181 11.08 -22.89 -2.06
C ARG A 181 12.59 -23.17 -2.09
N TYR A 182 13.36 -22.68 -1.11
CA TYR A 182 14.79 -23.00 -1.02
C TYR A 182 15.05 -24.45 -0.63
N ALA A 183 14.34 -24.98 0.38
CA ALA A 183 14.50 -26.36 0.85
C ALA A 183 14.13 -27.39 -0.22
N MET A 184 13.15 -27.10 -1.08
CA MET A 184 12.79 -27.95 -2.23
C MET A 184 13.91 -28.02 -3.29
N THR A 185 14.63 -26.92 -3.52
CA THR A 185 15.68 -26.83 -4.56
C THR A 185 17.05 -27.28 -4.04
N HIS A 186 17.38 -26.96 -2.79
CA HIS A 186 18.72 -27.13 -2.21
C HIS A 186 18.76 -28.12 -1.03
N GLY A 187 17.62 -28.63 -0.56
CA GLY A 187 17.51 -29.52 0.59
C GLY A 187 17.41 -28.77 1.93
N GLN A 188 16.54 -29.26 2.81
CA GLN A 188 16.21 -28.65 4.11
C GLN A 188 17.42 -28.35 5.03
N ARG A 189 18.52 -29.13 4.93
CA ARG A 189 19.75 -28.92 5.73
C ARG A 189 20.46 -27.60 5.42
N ASN A 190 20.21 -27.01 4.26
CA ASN A 190 20.81 -25.74 3.84
C ASN A 190 20.02 -24.51 4.31
N VAL A 191 18.88 -24.68 4.98
CA VAL A 191 18.00 -23.60 5.44
C VAL A 191 17.95 -23.59 6.97
N ALA A 192 17.87 -22.40 7.56
CA ALA A 192 17.37 -22.20 8.92
C ALA A 192 16.42 -21.00 8.99
N ILE A 193 15.53 -21.04 9.98
CA ILE A 193 14.64 -19.94 10.32
C ILE A 193 15.04 -19.40 11.69
N VAL A 194 15.06 -18.08 11.84
CA VAL A 194 15.17 -17.39 13.13
C VAL A 194 13.94 -16.50 13.28
N THR A 195 13.38 -16.40 14.47
CA THR A 195 12.35 -15.39 14.77
C THR A 195 12.80 -14.47 15.88
N THR A 196 12.46 -13.19 15.73
CA THR A 196 12.54 -12.16 16.78
C THR A 196 11.16 -11.62 17.17
N ASP A 197 10.06 -12.19 16.63
CA ASP A 197 8.68 -11.88 17.07
C ASP A 197 8.29 -12.74 18.28
N ASN A 198 8.83 -12.38 19.44
CA ASN A 198 8.51 -13.03 20.71
C ASN A 198 7.17 -12.58 21.32
N TYR A 199 6.56 -11.50 20.78
CA TYR A 199 5.33 -10.94 21.34
C TYR A 199 4.07 -11.64 20.83
N ARG A 200 4.11 -12.22 19.61
CA ARG A 200 2.92 -12.78 18.95
C ARG A 200 2.96 -14.31 18.99
N ILE A 201 2.57 -14.89 20.13
CA ILE A 201 2.54 -16.35 20.40
C ILE A 201 1.99 -17.15 19.21
N GLY A 202 0.81 -16.77 18.67
CA GLY A 202 0.21 -17.49 17.54
C GLY A 202 1.00 -17.40 16.22
N ALA A 203 1.75 -16.31 15.99
CA ALA A 203 2.63 -16.20 14.82
C ALA A 203 3.89 -17.08 15.00
N HIS A 204 4.45 -17.12 16.21
CA HIS A 204 5.54 -18.01 16.57
C HIS A 204 5.15 -19.49 16.40
N GLU A 205 4.00 -19.91 16.95
CA GLU A 205 3.49 -21.28 16.80
C GLU A 205 3.23 -21.66 15.35
N GLN A 206 2.66 -20.74 14.55
CA GLN A 206 2.44 -20.95 13.12
C GLN A 206 3.75 -21.14 12.35
N LEU A 207 4.77 -20.31 12.63
CA LEU A 207 6.09 -20.44 11.99
C LEU A 207 6.79 -21.73 12.40
N LEU A 208 6.71 -22.11 13.67
CA LEU A 208 7.24 -23.36 14.20
C LEU A 208 6.55 -24.59 13.59
N HIS A 209 5.24 -24.51 13.33
CA HIS A 209 4.50 -25.55 12.62
C HIS A 209 5.00 -25.72 11.18
N TYR A 210 5.20 -24.62 10.44
CA TYR A 210 5.79 -24.68 9.10
C TYR A 210 7.23 -25.22 9.12
N ALA A 211 8.07 -24.77 10.05
CA ALA A 211 9.45 -25.26 10.18
C ALA A 211 9.51 -26.77 10.42
N ARG A 212 8.64 -27.31 11.28
CA ARG A 212 8.49 -28.75 11.53
C ARG A 212 8.04 -29.52 10.30
N ILE A 213 7.05 -29.03 9.54
CA ILE A 213 6.60 -29.65 8.28
C ILE A 213 7.74 -29.70 7.25
N LEU A 214 8.52 -28.63 7.14
CA LEU A 214 9.64 -28.53 6.20
C LEU A 214 10.92 -29.26 6.65
N GLY A 215 10.95 -29.75 7.89
CA GLY A 215 12.17 -30.35 8.48
C GLY A 215 13.34 -29.38 8.59
N VAL A 216 13.05 -28.08 8.72
CA VAL A 216 14.01 -26.96 8.78
C VAL A 216 14.19 -26.54 10.24
N PRO A 217 15.43 -26.36 10.74
CA PRO A 217 15.67 -25.87 12.09
C PRO A 217 15.14 -24.43 12.27
N MET A 218 14.44 -24.20 13.37
CA MET A 218 13.98 -22.88 13.80
C MET A 218 14.59 -22.53 15.15
N GLN A 219 15.06 -21.29 15.30
CA GLN A 219 15.56 -20.72 16.56
C GLN A 219 14.87 -19.39 16.90
N THR A 220 14.97 -18.98 18.15
CA THR A 220 14.43 -17.71 18.67
C THR A 220 15.59 -16.82 19.12
N ALA A 221 15.50 -15.52 18.86
CA ALA A 221 16.44 -14.53 19.37
C ALA A 221 15.70 -13.32 19.95
N ASP A 222 15.89 -13.10 21.25
CA ASP A 222 15.12 -12.11 22.02
C ASP A 222 15.73 -10.71 21.94
N ASN A 223 17.01 -10.62 21.51
CA ASN A 223 17.80 -9.40 21.38
C ASN A 223 18.95 -9.57 20.37
N ASN A 224 19.63 -8.47 20.05
CA ASN A 224 20.70 -8.41 19.05
C ASN A 224 21.89 -9.32 19.36
N GLU A 225 22.28 -9.43 20.63
CA GLU A 225 23.43 -10.24 21.04
C GLU A 225 23.12 -11.74 20.91
N GLN A 226 21.90 -12.15 21.27
CA GLN A 226 21.40 -13.49 21.03
C GLN A 226 21.25 -13.77 19.52
N LEU A 227 20.76 -12.82 18.73
CA LEU A 227 20.67 -12.96 17.27
C LEU A 227 22.06 -13.18 16.65
N GLY A 228 23.07 -12.39 17.04
CA GLY A 228 24.45 -12.59 16.62
C GLY A 228 25.00 -13.97 16.97
N ARG A 229 24.74 -14.46 18.19
CA ARG A 229 25.13 -15.82 18.63
C ARG A 229 24.41 -16.93 17.86
N VAL A 230 23.11 -16.78 17.62
CA VAL A 230 22.31 -17.73 16.81
C VAL A 230 22.82 -17.78 15.37
N LEU A 231 23.13 -16.64 14.75
CA LEU A 231 23.68 -16.56 13.40
C LEU A 231 25.07 -17.21 13.30
N ALA A 232 25.95 -17.00 14.29
CA ALA A 232 27.24 -17.68 14.36
C ALA A 232 27.09 -19.21 14.45
N GLY A 233 26.07 -19.71 15.14
CA GLY A 233 25.72 -21.13 15.20
C GLY A 233 25.06 -21.70 13.94
N LEU A 234 24.76 -20.86 12.94
CA LEU A 234 24.06 -21.22 11.69
C LEU A 234 24.91 -20.97 10.43
N MET A 235 26.22 -20.73 10.57
CA MET A 235 27.13 -20.52 9.43
C MET A 235 27.27 -21.72 8.49
N ASP A 236 26.82 -22.92 8.90
CA ASP A 236 26.75 -24.11 8.04
C ASP A 236 25.51 -24.14 7.13
N ARG A 237 24.58 -23.18 7.29
CA ARG A 237 23.39 -23.01 6.46
C ARG A 237 23.68 -22.04 5.32
N LYS A 238 23.24 -22.39 4.10
CA LYS A 238 23.34 -21.48 2.95
C LYS A 238 22.33 -20.34 3.04
N LEU A 239 21.14 -20.59 3.59
CA LEU A 239 20.09 -19.60 3.76
C LEU A 239 19.66 -19.54 5.23
N VAL A 240 19.67 -18.35 5.81
CA VAL A 240 19.05 -18.05 7.11
C VAL A 240 18.00 -16.97 6.92
N LEU A 241 16.75 -17.28 7.23
CA LEU A 241 15.62 -16.35 7.13
C LEU A 241 15.22 -15.87 8.53
N ILE A 242 15.17 -14.56 8.74
CA ILE A 242 14.81 -13.93 10.01
C ILE A 242 13.40 -13.32 9.87
N ASP A 243 12.44 -13.84 10.63
CA ASP A 243 11.11 -13.24 10.78
C ASP A 243 11.11 -12.23 11.93
N THR A 244 10.77 -10.98 11.67
CA THR A 244 10.78 -9.91 12.69
C THR A 244 9.37 -9.56 13.15
N ALA A 245 9.27 -9.06 14.38
CA ALA A 245 8.05 -8.43 14.89
C ALA A 245 7.50 -7.39 13.90
N GLY A 246 6.17 -7.35 13.76
CA GLY A 246 5.50 -6.32 12.99
C GLY A 246 5.37 -5.03 13.75
N MET A 247 5.65 -3.91 13.07
CA MET A 247 5.41 -2.58 13.63
C MET A 247 3.92 -2.21 13.62
N SER A 248 3.53 -1.35 14.55
CA SER A 248 2.27 -0.60 14.46
C SER A 248 2.37 0.36 13.28
N GLN A 249 1.29 0.55 12.51
CA GLN A 249 1.28 1.53 11.40
C GLN A 249 1.51 2.97 11.88
N ARG A 250 1.36 3.25 13.18
CA ARG A 250 1.61 4.58 13.78
C ARG A 250 3.01 4.72 14.39
N ASP A 251 3.74 3.62 14.56
CA ASP A 251 5.14 3.59 15.02
C ASP A 251 6.05 3.17 13.87
N LEU A 252 6.07 3.98 12.80
CA LEU A 252 6.97 3.78 11.65
C LEU A 252 8.42 4.16 12.00
N ARG A 253 9.00 3.46 12.97
CA ARG A 253 10.45 3.47 13.25
C ARG A 253 11.12 2.32 12.52
N LEU A 254 10.87 2.24 11.21
CA LEU A 254 11.45 1.21 10.33
C LEU A 254 12.98 1.29 10.35
N SER A 255 13.52 2.52 10.37
CA SER A 255 14.92 2.87 10.65
C SER A 255 15.48 2.27 11.95
N GLU A 256 14.72 2.18 13.05
CA GLU A 256 15.18 1.53 14.28
C GLU A 256 15.30 0.01 14.11
N GLN A 257 14.37 -0.64 13.39
CA GLN A 257 14.53 -2.07 13.02
C GLN A 257 15.76 -2.28 12.14
N PHE A 258 15.97 -1.45 11.12
CA PHE A 258 17.17 -1.55 10.26
C PHE A 258 18.46 -1.33 11.05
N ALA A 259 18.51 -0.36 11.97
CA ALA A 259 19.67 -0.11 12.81
C ALA A 259 19.95 -1.29 13.77
N THR A 260 18.89 -1.83 14.38
CA THR A 260 18.92 -2.99 15.28
C THR A 260 19.45 -4.25 14.59
N LEU A 261 18.95 -4.54 13.38
CA LEU A 261 19.42 -5.66 12.56
C LEU A 261 20.87 -5.45 12.09
N LYS A 262 21.21 -4.29 11.53
CA LYS A 262 22.59 -3.97 11.09
C LYS A 262 23.59 -4.04 12.24
N GLY A 263 23.21 -3.62 13.45
CA GLY A 263 24.01 -3.72 14.66
C GLY A 263 24.19 -5.16 15.17
N SER A 264 23.34 -6.11 14.75
CA SER A 264 23.45 -7.53 15.10
C SER A 264 24.43 -8.29 14.21
N SER A 265 24.45 -8.02 12.90
CA SER A 265 25.45 -8.53 11.97
C SER A 265 25.43 -7.78 10.63
N PRO A 266 26.59 -7.43 10.05
CA PRO A 266 26.68 -6.80 8.73
C PRO A 266 26.27 -7.74 7.57
N LEU A 267 26.11 -9.05 7.84
CA LEU A 267 25.71 -10.04 6.84
C LEU A 267 24.19 -10.03 6.54
N ILE A 268 23.38 -9.36 7.38
CA ILE A 268 21.93 -9.36 7.26
C ILE A 268 21.49 -8.41 6.14
N LYS A 269 21.02 -8.96 5.01
CA LYS A 269 20.25 -8.20 4.02
C LYS A 269 18.83 -8.01 4.57
N SER A 270 18.32 -6.78 4.63
CA SER A 270 16.96 -6.50 5.12
C SER A 270 16.02 -6.26 3.95
N TYR A 271 14.94 -7.03 3.85
CA TYR A 271 13.93 -6.94 2.79
C TYR A 271 12.62 -6.40 3.38
N LEU A 272 12.10 -5.33 2.80
CA LEU A 272 10.81 -4.76 3.16
C LEU A 272 9.67 -5.60 2.55
N VAL A 273 8.70 -5.98 3.38
CA VAL A 273 7.47 -6.66 2.95
C VAL A 273 6.30 -5.69 3.11
N MET A 274 5.55 -5.49 2.03
CA MET A 274 4.34 -4.66 1.99
C MET A 274 3.17 -5.43 1.40
N SER A 275 1.93 -5.02 1.71
CA SER A 275 0.77 -5.50 0.96
C SER A 275 0.73 -4.84 -0.41
N ALA A 276 0.34 -5.58 -1.45
CA ALA A 276 0.01 -5.01 -2.75
C ALA A 276 -1.27 -4.14 -2.73
N THR A 277 -2.03 -4.19 -1.63
CA THR A 277 -3.24 -3.38 -1.39
C THR A 277 -2.98 -2.20 -0.45
N THR A 278 -1.72 -1.78 -0.30
CA THR A 278 -1.35 -0.61 0.51
C THR A 278 -1.72 0.66 -0.25
N ASP A 279 -2.35 1.63 0.42
CA ASP A 279 -2.64 2.94 -0.15
C ASP A 279 -1.35 3.73 -0.47
N LEU A 280 -1.41 4.62 -1.47
CA LEU A 280 -0.25 5.41 -1.92
C LEU A 280 0.39 6.20 -0.76
N ASN A 281 -0.41 6.82 0.13
CA ASN A 281 0.12 7.61 1.23
C ASN A 281 0.91 6.76 2.23
N ALA A 282 0.39 5.57 2.56
CA ALA A 282 1.05 4.63 3.47
C ALA A 282 2.32 4.01 2.85
N LEU A 283 2.35 3.84 1.53
CA LEU A 283 3.57 3.47 0.80
C LEU A 283 4.61 4.60 0.87
N ASP A 284 4.18 5.85 0.65
CA ASP A 284 5.03 7.04 0.67
C ASP A 284 5.65 7.30 2.05
N GLU A 285 4.88 7.09 3.13
CA GLU A 285 5.39 7.11 4.51
C GLU A 285 6.41 5.99 4.76
N THR A 286 6.17 4.79 4.24
CA THR A 286 7.07 3.63 4.41
C THR A 286 8.40 3.82 3.66
N VAL A 287 8.39 4.49 2.50
CA VAL A 287 9.61 4.78 1.70
C VAL A 287 10.46 5.90 2.32
N LYS A 288 9.86 6.80 3.11
CA LYS A 288 10.55 7.91 3.78
C LYS A 288 11.19 7.55 5.14
N ALA A 289 10.94 6.34 5.67
CA ALA A 289 11.25 5.92 7.05
C ALA A 289 12.50 5.03 7.24
#